data_AF-A0A0Q1ALT3-F1
#
_entry.id   AF-A0A0Q1ALT3-F1
#
_cell.length_a   1.000
_cell.length_b   1.000
_cell.length_c   1.000
_cell.angle_alpha   90.00
_cell.angle_beta   90.00
_cell.angle_gamma   90.00
#
_symmetry.space_group_name_H-M   'P 1'
#
loop_
_entity.id
_entity.type
_entity.pdbx_description
1 polymer ?
#
loop_
_entity_poly.entity_id
_entity_poly.type
_entity_poly.pdbx_seq_one_letter_code
_entity_poly.pdbx_strand_id
1 'polypeptide(L)' 'MKPITIRDETYHSLVALKEKDDSFSDVIDRLISTKNHDIRDYAGALKDSKVLDELEDLTKKIRNRGRRECDHPCCLVFH' A
#
# COMPACT_ATOMS: atom_id res chain seq x y z
N MET A 1 -1.96 1.22 37.05
CA MET A 1 -1.37 2.12 36.05
C MET A 1 -0.09 2.71 36.62
N LYS A 2 1.04 2.61 35.90
CA LYS A 2 2.25 3.36 36.23
C LYS A 2 2.41 4.45 35.16
N PRO A 3 2.65 5.72 35.53
CA PRO A 3 2.89 6.76 34.54
C PRO A 3 4.21 6.47 33.82
N ILE A 4 4.19 6.57 32.50
CA ILE A 4 5.38 6.55 31.67
C ILE A 4 5.68 7.98 31.25
N THR A 5 6.94 8.38 31.37
CA THR A 5 7.40 9.68 30.89
C THR A 5 7.97 9.49 29.49
N ILE A 6 7.48 10.26 28.53
CA ILE A 6 7.95 10.25 27.15
C ILE A 6 8.58 11.59 26.80
N ARG A 7 9.41 11.61 25.76
CA ARG A 7 10.01 12.85 25.26
C ARG A 7 8.95 13.73 24.61
N ASP A 8 9.10 15.05 24.71
CA ASP A 8 8.14 16.00 24.14
C ASP A 8 7.97 15.83 22.62
N GLU A 9 9.07 15.56 21.90
CA GLU A 9 9.05 15.24 20.46
C GLU A 9 8.15 14.03 20.14
N THR A 10 8.20 13.00 20.98
CA THR A 10 7.39 11.79 20.84
C THR A 10 5.93 12.07 21.19
N TYR A 11 5.68 12.89 22.20
CA TYR A 11 4.33 13.33 22.56
C TYR A 11 3.66 14.09 21.40
N HIS A 12 4.35 15.05 20.79
CA HIS A 12 3.82 15.79 19.65
C HIS A 12 3.55 14.90 18.43
N SER A 13 4.41 13.92 18.19
CA SER A 13 4.21 12.94 17.12
C SER A 13 2.96 12.08 17.35
N LEU A 14 2.70 11.66 18.59
CA LEU A 14 1.49 10.93 18.95
C LEU A 14 0.23 11.79 18.82
N VAL A 15 0.30 13.07 19.19
CA VAL A 15 -0.82 14.02 19.01
C VAL A 15 -1.12 14.25 17.54
N ALA A 16 -0.11 14.34 16.68
CA ALA A 16 -0.32 14.50 15.23
C ALA A 16 -0.98 13.27 14.59
N LEU A 17 -0.77 12.08 15.15
CA LEU A 17 -1.38 10.82 14.70
C LEU A 17 -2.77 10.55 15.29
N LYS A 18 -3.21 11.38 16.23
CA LYS A 18 -4.46 11.20 16.96
C LYS A 18 -5.64 11.74 16.16
N GLU A 19 -6.67 10.93 15.94
CA GLU A 19 -7.94 11.42 15.42
C GLU A 19 -8.83 11.98 16.55
N LYS A 20 -9.87 12.76 16.20
CA LYS A 20 -10.65 13.57 17.16
C LYS A 20 -11.24 12.77 18.34
N ASP A 21 -11.51 11.48 18.15
CA ASP A 21 -12.14 10.61 19.15
C ASP A 21 -11.21 9.50 19.70
N ASP A 22 -9.95 9.43 19.28
CA ASP A 22 -9.02 8.40 19.74
C ASP A 22 -8.50 8.70 21.17
N SER A 23 -8.25 7.69 21.99
CA SER A 23 -7.43 7.82 23.20
C SER A 23 -5.94 7.72 22.86
N PHE A 24 -5.07 8.25 23.72
CA PHE A 24 -3.62 8.04 23.58
C PHE A 24 -3.25 6.55 23.65
N SER A 25 -3.97 5.78 24.47
CA SER A 25 -3.80 4.33 24.54
C SER A 25 -4.13 3.66 23.20
N ASP A 26 -5.21 4.08 22.53
CA ASP A 26 -5.63 3.51 21.25
C ASP A 26 -4.59 3.76 20.15
N VAL A 27 -3.99 4.96 20.11
CA VAL A 27 -2.92 5.30 19.16
C VAL A 27 -1.69 4.42 19.40
N ILE A 28 -1.33 4.17 20.67
CA ILE A 28 -0.19 3.31 21.03
C ILE A 28 -0.48 1.86 20.63
N ASP A 29 -1.67 1.35 20.94
CA ASP A 29 -2.07 -0.02 20.60
C ASP A 29 -2.09 -0.23 19.08
N ARG A 30 -2.58 0.77 18.31
CA ARG A 30 -2.51 0.76 16.84
C ARG A 30 -1.08 0.74 16.34
N LEU A 31 -0.19 1.56 16.89
CA LEU A 31 1.23 1.59 16.49
C LEU A 31 1.93 0.25 16.80
N ILE A 32 1.64 -0.36 17.95
CA ILE A 32 2.19 -1.68 18.33
C ILE A 32 1.64 -2.77 17.40
N SER A 33 0.35 -2.75 17.09
CA SER A 33 -0.27 -3.70 16.15
C SER A 33 0.33 -3.57 14.75
N THR A 34 0.42 -2.35 14.22
CA THR A 34 1.00 -2.07 12.89
C THR A 34 2.46 -2.53 12.79
N LYS A 35 3.25 -2.38 13.85
CA LYS A 35 4.65 -2.84 13.87
C LYS A 35 4.80 -4.36 13.85
N ASN A 36 3.76 -5.10 14.24
CA ASN A 36 3.76 -6.56 14.33
C ASN A 36 3.27 -7.25 13.05
N HIS A 37 2.75 -6.49 12.09
CA HIS A 37 2.35 -7.06 10.79
C HIS A 37 3.58 -7.25 9.92
N ASP A 38 3.94 -8.51 9.68
CA ASP A 38 4.95 -8.84 8.68
C ASP A 38 4.31 -8.74 7.30
N ILE A 39 4.99 -8.15 6.31
CA ILE A 39 4.51 -8.14 4.92
C ILE A 39 4.24 -9.57 4.40
N ARG A 40 4.94 -10.57 4.97
CA ARG A 40 4.71 -11.99 4.70
C ARG A 40 3.33 -12.48 5.13
N ASP A 41 2.66 -11.82 6.08
CA ASP A 41 1.30 -12.18 6.51
C ASP A 41 0.24 -11.81 5.45
N TYR A 42 0.56 -10.85 4.57
CA TYR A 42 -0.29 -10.49 3.44
C TYR A 42 0.01 -11.31 2.18
N ALA A 43 1.01 -12.20 2.23
CA ALA A 43 1.35 -13.06 1.09
C ALA A 43 0.21 -14.04 0.82
N GLY A 44 -0.51 -13.81 -0.28
CA GLY A 44 -1.68 -14.61 -0.66
C GLY A 44 -3.03 -14.05 -0.20
N ALA A 45 -3.07 -12.92 0.52
CA ALA A 45 -4.31 -12.27 0.94
C ALA A 45 -5.23 -11.89 -0.24
N LEU A 46 -4.65 -11.65 -1.42
CA LEU A 46 -5.38 -11.36 -2.64
C LEU A 46 -5.58 -12.57 -3.57
N LYS A 47 -5.11 -13.77 -3.21
CA LYS A 47 -5.02 -14.91 -4.14
C LYS A 47 -6.36 -15.30 -4.77
N ASP A 48 -7.46 -15.14 -4.04
CA ASP A 48 -8.83 -15.45 -4.51
C ASP A 48 -9.67 -14.18 -4.75
N SER A 49 -9.03 -13.01 -4.81
CA SER A 49 -9.72 -11.73 -4.99
C SER A 49 -9.97 -11.44 -6.46
N LYS A 50 -11.21 -11.06 -6.79
CA LYS A 50 -11.59 -10.52 -8.11
C LYS A 50 -10.74 -9.32 -8.55
N VAL A 51 -10.13 -8.63 -7.60
CA VAL A 51 -9.20 -7.52 -7.87
C VAL A 51 -7.98 -8.00 -8.67
N LEU A 52 -7.51 -9.24 -8.48
CA LEU A 52 -6.41 -9.78 -9.28
C LEU A 52 -6.81 -10.02 -10.74
N ASP A 53 -8.04 -10.52 -10.97
CA ASP A 53 -8.56 -10.74 -12.33
C ASP A 53 -8.66 -9.42 -13.10
N GLU A 54 -9.17 -8.38 -12.45
CA GLU A 54 -9.25 -7.03 -13.03
C GLU A 54 -7.86 -6.45 -13.33
N LEU A 55 -6.88 -6.68 -12.44
CA LEU A 55 -5.50 -6.26 -12.64
C LEU A 55 -4.83 -6.99 -13.81
N GLU A 56 -5.09 -8.30 -13.94
CA GLU A 56 -4.59 -9.12 -15.04
C GLU A 56 -5.15 -8.62 -16.38
N ASP A 57 -6.46 -8.36 -16.43
CA ASP A 57 -7.11 -7.83 -17.62
C ASP A 57 -6.60 -6.44 -18.00
N LEU A 58 -6.38 -5.56 -17.02
CA LEU A 58 -5.76 -4.25 -17.26
C LEU A 58 -4.34 -4.41 -17.84
N THR A 59 -3.55 -5.32 -17.28
CA THR A 59 -2.17 -5.58 -17.72
C THR A 59 -2.13 -6.15 -19.14
N LYS A 60 -3.05 -7.06 -19.47
CA LYS A 60 -3.22 -7.59 -20.83
C LYS A 60 -3.58 -6.49 -21.82
N LYS A 61 -4.52 -5.60 -21.46
CA LYS A 61 -4.92 -4.46 -22.32
C LYS A 61 -3.73 -3.54 -22.61
N ILE A 62 -2.93 -3.21 -21.61
CA ILE A 62 -1.74 -2.35 -21.77
C ILE A 62 -0.70 -3.02 -22.68
N ARG A 63 -0.37 -4.30 -22.45
CA ARG A 63 0.58 -5.03 -23.32
C ARG A 63 0.09 -5.14 -24.76
N ASN A 64 -1.19 -5.42 -24.96
CA ASN A 64 -1.76 -5.55 -26.30
C ASN A 64 -1.83 -4.20 -27.02
N ARG A 65 -2.06 -3.10 -26.28
CA ARG A 65 -1.97 -1.75 -26.83
C ARG A 65 -0.55 -1.44 -27.30
N GLY A 66 0.46 -1.75 -26.50
CA GLY A 66 1.87 -1.59 -26.89
C GLY A 66 2.24 -2.40 -28.14
N ARG A 67 1.72 -3.62 -28.31
CA ARG A 67 1.94 -4.41 -29.54
C ARG A 67 1.28 -3.79 -30.78
N ARG A 68 0.04 -3.32 -30.68
CA ARG A 68 -0.65 -2.68 -31.82
C ARG A 68 -0.01 -1.35 -32.23
N GLU A 69 0.61 -0.65 -31.29
CA GLU A 69 1.37 0.57 -31.56
C GLU A 69 2.71 0.26 -32.28
N CYS A 70 3.27 -0.95 -32.11
CA CYS A 70 4.44 -1.42 -32.87
C CYS A 70 4.13 -1.98 -34.28
N ASP A 71 2.87 -2.30 -34.58
CA ASP A 71 2.42 -2.73 -35.93
C ASP A 71 2.05 -1.53 -36.84
N HIS A 72 2.37 -0.30 -36.43
CA HIS A 72 2.27 0.85 -37.32
C HIS A 72 3.42 0.83 -38.35
N PRO A 73 3.18 1.05 -39.65
CA PRO A 73 4.19 0.90 -40.72
C PRO A 73 5.39 1.86 -40.64
N CYS A 74 5.50 2.70 -39.60
CA CYS A 74 6.63 3.60 -39.40
C CYS A 74 7.95 2.91 -38.99
N CYS A 75 7.97 1.61 -38.70
CA CYS A 75 9.21 0.88 -38.40
C CYS A 75 9.88 0.18 -39.60
N LEU A 76 9.33 0.28 -40.82
CA LEU A 76 9.89 -0.37 -42.03
C LEU A 76 10.64 0.57 -42.99
N VAL A 77 11.18 1.70 -42.51
CA VAL A 77 12.07 2.57 -43.30
C VAL A 77 13.42 2.73 -42.61
N PHE A 78 14.14 1.62 -42.49
CA PHE A 78 15.59 1.61 -42.29
C PHE A 78 16.16 0.35 -42.93
N HIS A 79 16.25 0.35 -44.26
CA HIS A 79 17.37 -0.26 -44.98
C HIS A 79 17.47 0.23 -46.42
#